data_AF-A0A3B9BJE7-F1
#
_entry.id   AF-A0A3B9BJE7-F1
#
_cell.length_a   1.000
_cell.length_b   1.000
_cell.length_c   1.000
_cell.angle_alpha   90.00
_cell.angle_beta   90.00
_cell.angle_gamma   90.00
#
_symmetry.space_group_name_H-M   'P 1'
#
loop_
_entity.id
_entity.type
_entity.pdbx_description
1 polymer ?
#
loop_
_entity_poly.entity_id
_entity_poly.type
_entity_poly.pdbx_seq_one_letter_code
_entity_poly.pdbx_strand_id
1 'polypeptide(L)'
;DIRAADGVGAMRIAWHLGNRHLPVQILPDGGLRILYDHVIAAMVGDLGGVTTRRRDIFAAEGGAYEGDAGGHHHGHSHAHRHDDGQDHHRQTGREAEP
;
A
#
# COMPACT_ATOMS: atom_id res chain seq x y z
N ASP A 1 18.14 0.12 9.19
CA ASP A 1 18.92 -0.14 7.96
C ASP A 1 19.09 -1.63 7.78
N ILE A 2 19.08 -2.09 6.54
CA ILE A 2 19.15 -3.49 6.13
C ILE A 2 20.33 -3.63 5.17
N ARG A 3 21.13 -4.68 5.35
CA ARG A 3 22.22 -5.08 4.47
C ARG A 3 22.14 -6.56 4.14
N ALA A 4 22.61 -6.93 2.96
CA ALA A 4 22.78 -8.31 2.55
C ALA A 4 24.26 -8.63 2.37
N ALA A 5 24.61 -9.91 2.40
CA ALA A 5 25.99 -10.38 2.18
C ALA A 5 26.44 -10.20 0.73
N ASP A 6 25.52 -10.28 -0.24
CA ASP A 6 25.78 -10.14 -1.66
C ASP A 6 24.61 -9.47 -2.41
N GLY A 7 24.80 -9.20 -3.69
CA GLY A 7 23.79 -8.54 -4.53
C GLY A 7 22.52 -9.37 -4.72
N VAL A 8 22.63 -10.70 -4.77
CA VAL A 8 21.46 -11.59 -4.94
C VAL A 8 20.59 -11.54 -3.69
N GLY A 9 21.19 -11.59 -2.50
CA GLY A 9 20.51 -11.42 -1.22
C GLY A 9 19.83 -10.06 -1.11
N ALA A 10 20.50 -8.98 -1.55
CA ALA A 10 19.91 -7.65 -1.57
C ALA A 10 18.65 -7.58 -2.44
N MET A 11 18.70 -8.16 -3.65
CA MET A 11 17.55 -8.22 -4.56
C MET A 11 16.39 -9.04 -3.99
N ARG A 12 16.67 -10.20 -3.35
CA ARG A 12 15.64 -11.01 -2.69
C ARG A 12 14.96 -10.26 -1.55
N ILE A 13 15.73 -9.58 -0.71
CA ILE A 13 15.18 -8.78 0.38
C ILE A 13 14.32 -7.64 -0.18
N ALA A 14 14.82 -6.89 -1.16
CA ALA A 14 14.08 -5.80 -1.80
C ALA A 14 12.74 -6.29 -2.38
N TRP A 15 12.75 -7.44 -3.07
CA TRP A 15 11.56 -8.10 -3.58
C TRP A 15 10.53 -8.40 -2.48
N HIS A 16 10.98 -9.01 -1.37
CA HIS A 16 10.07 -9.35 -0.27
C HIS A 16 9.51 -8.13 0.46
N LEU A 17 10.27 -7.03 0.55
CA LEU A 17 9.78 -5.77 1.10
C LEU A 17 8.73 -5.13 0.17
N GLY A 18 9.00 -5.11 -1.15
CA GLY A 18 8.07 -4.64 -2.17
C GLY A 18 6.76 -5.41 -2.18
N ASN A 19 6.81 -6.75 -2.08
CA ASN A 19 5.62 -7.60 -1.99
C ASN A 19 4.74 -7.34 -0.76
N ARG A 20 5.27 -6.64 0.25
CA ARG A 20 4.53 -6.23 1.45
C ARG A 20 4.10 -4.76 1.41
N HIS A 21 4.32 -4.08 0.28
CA HIS A 21 4.02 -2.66 0.09
C HIS A 21 4.57 -1.77 1.22
N LEU A 22 5.78 -2.09 1.68
CA LEU A 22 6.44 -1.31 2.71
C LEU A 22 7.12 -0.09 2.11
N PRO A 23 7.03 1.09 2.75
CA PRO A 23 7.90 2.21 2.43
C PRO A 23 9.36 1.79 2.63
N VAL A 24 10.18 1.96 1.59
CA VAL A 24 11.61 1.66 1.61
C VAL A 24 12.35 2.87 1.07
N GLN A 25 13.46 3.23 1.70
CA GLN A 25 14.44 4.17 1.17
C GLN A 25 15.65 3.38 0.68
N ILE A 26 16.16 3.69 -0.50
CA ILE A 26 17.42 3.13 -1.01
C ILE A 26 18.57 4.00 -0.51
N LEU A 27 19.57 3.38 0.11
CA LEU A 27 20.75 4.08 0.60
C LEU A 27 21.83 4.14 -0.50
N PRO A 28 22.68 5.19 -0.54
CA PRO A 28 23.69 5.36 -1.59
C PRO A 28 24.71 4.22 -1.70
N ASP A 29 24.88 3.45 -0.62
CA ASP A 29 25.78 2.31 -0.53
C ASP A 29 25.10 0.96 -0.82
N GLY A 30 23.91 1.00 -1.43
CA GLY A 30 23.12 -0.18 -1.79
C GLY A 30 22.39 -0.83 -0.62
N GLY A 31 22.43 -0.24 0.57
CA GLY A 31 21.58 -0.66 1.69
C GLY A 31 20.11 -0.23 1.51
N LEU A 32 19.24 -0.80 2.33
CA LEU A 32 17.83 -0.40 2.38
C LEU A 32 17.50 0.16 3.77
N ARG A 33 16.63 1.16 3.84
CA ARG A 33 16.10 1.66 5.11
C ARG A 33 14.58 1.54 5.11
N ILE A 34 14.05 1.15 6.26
CA ILE A 34 12.62 1.03 6.53
C ILE A 34 12.34 1.58 7.92
N LEU A 35 11.07 1.90 8.19
CA LEU A 35 10.60 2.03 9.56
C LEU A 35 10.78 0.71 10.30
N TYR A 36 11.01 0.78 11.61
CA TYR A 36 11.28 -0.43 12.36
C TYR A 36 10.08 -1.37 12.41
N ASP A 37 10.26 -2.49 11.70
CA ASP A 37 9.52 -3.75 11.73
C ASP A 37 10.24 -4.86 12.55
N HIS A 38 9.70 -5.41 13.65
CA HIS A 38 10.32 -6.59 14.27
C HIS A 38 10.08 -7.90 13.47
N VAL A 39 8.92 -8.03 12.83
CA VAL A 39 8.58 -9.15 11.92
C VAL A 39 9.44 -9.06 10.67
N ILE A 40 9.60 -7.84 10.14
CA ILE A 40 10.45 -7.60 8.97
C ILE A 40 11.92 -7.85 9.31
N ALA A 41 12.37 -7.49 10.51
CA ALA A 41 13.73 -7.81 10.95
C ALA A 41 13.99 -9.31 11.02
N ALA A 42 13.02 -10.10 11.52
CA ALA A 42 13.12 -11.57 11.54
C ALA A 42 13.18 -12.14 10.11
N MET A 43 12.27 -11.71 9.23
CA MET A 43 12.26 -12.12 7.82
C MET A 43 13.57 -11.80 7.11
N VAL A 44 14.16 -10.61 7.35
CA VAL A 44 15.47 -10.25 6.80
C VAL A 44 16.55 -11.21 7.30
N GLY A 45 16.51 -11.59 8.58
CA GLY A 45 17.41 -12.61 9.15
C GLY A 45 17.28 -13.96 8.47
N ASP A 46 16.05 -14.44 8.24
CA ASP A 46 15.79 -15.72 7.54
C ASP A 46 16.29 -15.71 6.09
N LEU A 47 16.39 -14.53 5.47
CA LEU A 47 16.94 -14.33 4.12
C LEU A 47 18.47 -14.13 4.11
N GLY A 48 19.14 -14.19 5.28
CA GLY A 48 20.59 -13.99 5.40
C GLY A 48 21.02 -12.52 5.41
N GLY A 49 20.09 -11.59 5.62
CA GLY A 49 20.39 -10.17 5.79
C GLY A 49 20.64 -9.78 7.24
N VAL A 50 21.22 -8.59 7.42
CA VAL A 50 21.49 -7.97 8.73
C VAL A 50 20.66 -6.72 8.87
N THR A 51 20.06 -6.52 10.04
CA THR A 51 19.35 -5.27 10.38
C THR A 51 20.06 -4.50 11.47
N THR A 52 20.14 -3.19 11.29
CA THR A 52 20.73 -2.26 12.27
C THR A 52 19.71 -1.20 12.63
N ARG A 53 19.44 -1.05 13.94
CA ARG A 53 18.60 0.02 14.48
C ARG A 53 19.35 1.35 14.42
N ARG A 54 18.74 2.35 13.79
CA ARG A 54 19.23 3.73 13.75
C ARG A 54 18.07 4.71 13.90
N ARG A 55 18.37 5.89 14.44
CA ARG A 55 17.51 7.08 14.34
C ARG A 55 18.14 7.98 13.29
N ASP A 56 17.46 8.16 12.18
CA ASP A 56 17.98 8.89 11.03
C ASP A 56 16.79 9.34 10.17
N ILE A 57 17.03 10.22 9.20
CA ILE A 57 16.00 10.66 8.27
C ILE A 57 15.55 9.48 7.41
N PHE A 58 14.24 9.42 7.18
CA PHE A 58 13.62 8.42 6.33
C PHE A 58 12.90 9.12 5.18
N ALA A 59 13.47 9.01 3.99
CA ALA A 59 12.90 9.51 2.74
C ALA A 59 12.59 8.31 1.85
N ALA A 60 11.37 7.78 1.96
CA ALA A 60 10.96 6.61 1.19
C ALA A 60 11.00 6.92 -0.32
N GLU A 61 11.35 5.90 -1.11
CA GLU A 61 11.22 5.93 -2.55
C GLU A 61 9.75 6.07 -2.94
N GLY A 62 9.48 6.87 -3.97
CA GLY A 62 8.14 6.98 -4.53
C GLY A 62 7.68 5.65 -5.14
N GLY A 63 6.42 5.29 -4.93
CA GLY A 63 5.83 4.09 -5.51
C GLY A 63 5.70 4.19 -7.04
N ALA A 64 5.79 3.05 -7.74
CA ALA A 64 5.64 3.00 -9.20
C ALA A 64 4.30 3.57 -9.72
N TYR A 65 3.29 3.64 -8.86
CA TYR A 65 1.93 4.10 -9.17
C TYR A 65 1.54 5.38 -8.40
N GLU A 66 2.45 5.97 -7.64
CA GLU A 66 2.17 7.16 -6.83
C GLU A 66 1.87 8.41 -7.71
N GLY A 67 2.17 8.33 -9.02
CA GLY A 67 1.77 9.32 -10.02
C GLY A 67 0.48 9.01 -10.81
N ASP A 68 -0.01 7.78 -10.80
CA ASP A 68 -1.16 7.35 -11.64
C ASP A 68 -2.45 7.18 -10.80
N ALA A 69 -2.31 6.99 -9.49
CA ALA A 69 -3.42 6.96 -8.55
C ALA A 69 -3.75 8.37 -8.01
N GLY A 70 -4.34 9.21 -8.86
CA GLY A 70 -5.21 10.31 -8.43
C GLY A 70 -4.58 11.37 -7.51
N GLY A 71 -3.94 12.36 -8.10
CA GLY A 71 -3.72 13.64 -7.41
C GLY A 71 -5.05 14.33 -7.11
N HIS A 72 -5.69 14.06 -5.97
CA HIS A 72 -6.68 14.92 -5.31
C HIS A 72 -6.78 14.62 -3.80
N HIS A 73 -5.81 15.07 -3.02
CA HIS A 73 -6.05 15.36 -1.60
C HIS A 73 -6.72 16.73 -1.46
N HIS A 74 -8.02 16.80 -1.79
CA HIS A 74 -8.91 17.84 -1.26
C HIS A 74 -10.19 17.18 -0.75
N GLY A 75 -10.38 17.26 0.57
CA GLY A 75 -11.57 16.75 1.23
C GLY A 75 -12.82 17.44 0.69
N HIS A 76 -13.70 16.66 0.05
CA HIS A 76 -15.10 17.00 -0.08
C HIS A 76 -15.91 15.85 0.52
N SER A 77 -16.47 16.14 1.69
CA SER A 77 -17.56 15.38 2.30
C SER A 77 -18.70 15.23 1.32
N HIS A 78 -18.93 14.01 0.81
CA HIS A 78 -20.20 13.69 0.15
C HIS A 78 -21.27 13.53 1.23
N ALA A 79 -22.01 14.61 1.46
CA ALA A 79 -23.27 14.54 2.18
C ALA A 79 -24.27 13.74 1.32
N HIS A 80 -24.59 12.52 1.73
CA HIS A 80 -25.74 11.79 1.21
C HIS A 80 -27.02 12.50 1.69
N ARG A 81 -27.64 13.31 0.83
CA ARG A 81 -29.06 13.62 0.92
C ARG A 81 -29.80 12.67 -0.03
N HIS A 82 -30.40 11.64 0.54
CA HIS A 82 -31.53 10.94 -0.08
C HIS A 82 -32.78 11.44 0.63
N ASP A 83 -33.40 12.46 0.06
CA ASP A 83 -34.81 12.78 0.27
C ASP A 83 -35.40 12.99 -1.11
N ASP A 84 -36.43 12.21 -1.41
CA ASP A 84 -37.60 12.57 -2.21
C ASP A 84 -38.36 11.29 -2.54
N GLY A 85 -39.29 10.96 -1.65
CA GLY A 85 -40.38 10.07 -1.98
C GLY A 85 -41.30 10.73 -3.02
N GLN A 86 -41.60 10.01 -4.09
CA GLN A 86 -42.79 10.27 -4.90
C GLN A 86 -43.48 8.95 -5.23
N ASP A 87 -44.53 8.70 -4.46
CA ASP A 87 -45.62 7.79 -4.78
C ASP A 87 -46.33 8.26 -6.06
N HIS A 88 -46.32 7.46 -7.12
CA HIS A 88 -47.32 7.57 -8.20
C HIS A 88 -47.83 6.19 -8.64
N HIS A 89 -48.87 5.81 -7.92
CA HIS A 89 -49.95 4.89 -8.24
C HIS A 89 -50.42 4.95 -9.72
N ARG A 90 -50.38 3.83 -10.47
CA ARG A 90 -51.53 3.44 -11.32
C ARG A 90 -51.53 1.96 -11.75
N GLN A 91 -52.62 1.33 -11.36
CA GLN A 91 -53.13 -0.01 -11.63
C GLN A 91 -53.63 -0.13 -13.09
N THR A 92 -53.51 -1.32 -13.73
CA THR A 92 -54.61 -2.09 -14.35
C THR A 92 -54.14 -3.22 -15.27
N GLY A 93 -54.58 -4.46 -14.98
CA GLY A 93 -54.92 -5.56 -15.93
C GLY A 93 -53.76 -6.22 -16.70
N ARG A 94 -53.74 -7.53 -16.98
CA ARG A 94 -54.82 -8.53 -17.05
C ARG A 94 -54.16 -9.93 -17.06
N GLU A 95 -54.81 -10.89 -16.43
CA GLU A 95 -54.49 -12.32 -16.38
C GLU A 95 -54.35 -12.95 -17.78
N ALA A 96 -53.45 -13.91 -17.96
CA ALA A 96 -53.79 -15.35 -17.96
C ALA A 96 -52.62 -16.20 -18.51
N GLU A 97 -52.19 -17.15 -17.68
CA GLU A 97 -51.55 -18.43 -18.05
C GLU A 97 -52.46 -19.26 -18.99
N PRO A 98 -51.98 -20.34 -19.63
CA PRO A 98 -50.94 -21.29 -19.20
C PRO A 98 -49.73 -21.47 -20.12
#